data_AF-A0A2H0KSJ7-F1
#
_entry.id   AF-A0A2H0KSJ7-F1
#
_cell.length_a   1.000
_cell.length_b   1.000
_cell.length_c   1.000
_cell.angle_alpha   90.00
_cell.angle_beta   90.00
_cell.angle_gamma   90.00
#
_symmetry.space_group_name_H-M   'P 1'
#
loop_
_entity.id
_entity.type
_entity.pdbx_description
1 polymer ?
#
loop_
_entity_poly.entity_id
_entity_poly.type
_entity_poly.pdbx_seq_one_letter_code
_entity_poly.pdbx_strand_id
1 'polypeptide(L)'
;MSEQFKGEKGPASENLEDQKHRELQEAMDEEDRIMREIDNVLASTQDKAEAEKIVLEKLAPLMDEAMKKSSEALRVWLDTMREASERERKELNDMEKDLGKE
;
A
#
# COMPACT_ATOMS: atom_id res chain seq x y z
N MET A 1 -36.13 -6.97 29.25
CA MET A 1 -34.95 -6.09 29.18
C MET A 1 -33.75 -6.98 28.99
N SER A 2 -33.17 -6.94 27.81
CA SER A 2 -31.86 -7.50 27.50
C SER A 2 -31.31 -6.57 26.43
N GLU A 3 -30.62 -5.52 26.91
CA GLU A 3 -29.91 -4.58 26.06
C GLU A 3 -28.92 -5.39 25.23
N GLN A 4 -29.17 -5.45 23.94
CA GLN A 4 -28.20 -5.92 22.97
C GLN A 4 -27.02 -4.95 23.07
N PHE A 5 -25.90 -5.45 23.58
CA PHE A 5 -24.62 -4.78 23.56
C PHE A 5 -24.26 -4.55 22.08
N LYS A 6 -24.72 -3.44 21.52
CA LYS A 6 -24.14 -2.84 20.32
C LYS A 6 -22.78 -2.32 20.76
N GLY A 7 -21.81 -3.23 20.87
CA GLY A 7 -20.43 -2.85 20.71
C GLY A 7 -20.33 -2.23 19.33
N GLU A 8 -20.28 -0.91 19.27
CA GLU A 8 -19.86 -0.17 18.09
C GLU A 8 -18.49 -0.73 17.68
N LYS A 9 -18.49 -1.69 16.75
CA LYS A 9 -17.35 -1.87 15.86
C LYS A 9 -17.34 -0.64 14.98
N GLY A 10 -16.62 0.40 15.42
CA GLY A 10 -16.47 1.63 14.64
C GLY A 10 -15.94 1.32 13.24
N PRO A 11 -16.43 1.98 12.18
CA PRO A 11 -16.09 1.65 10.78
C PRO A 11 -14.72 2.21 10.33
N ALA A 12 -13.72 2.32 11.21
CA ALA A 12 -12.59 3.23 10.97
C ALA A 12 -11.24 2.55 10.59
N SER A 13 -10.91 1.35 11.09
CA SER A 13 -9.60 0.73 10.82
C SER A 13 -9.57 -0.11 9.55
N GLU A 14 -10.53 -1.03 9.36
CA GLU A 14 -10.64 -1.86 8.13
C GLU A 14 -10.69 -0.99 6.87
N ASN A 15 -11.38 0.16 6.93
CA ASN A 15 -11.47 1.07 5.80
C ASN A 15 -10.15 1.81 5.50
N LEU A 16 -9.34 2.10 6.53
CA LEU A 16 -8.06 2.78 6.35
C LEU A 16 -6.99 1.81 5.82
N GLU A 17 -6.94 0.59 6.34
CA GLU A 17 -6.04 -0.46 5.84
C GLU A 17 -6.33 -0.77 4.37
N ASP A 18 -7.60 -0.98 4.03
CA ASP A 18 -8.03 -1.23 2.65
C ASP A 18 -7.71 -0.04 1.74
N GLN A 19 -7.90 1.19 2.23
CA GLN A 19 -7.53 2.39 1.48
C GLN A 19 -6.02 2.44 1.21
N LYS A 20 -5.18 2.23 2.23
CA LYS A 20 -3.72 2.26 2.08
C LYS A 20 -3.19 1.11 1.23
N HIS A 21 -3.83 -0.05 1.30
CA HIS A 21 -3.53 -1.16 0.41
C HIS A 21 -3.87 -0.83 -1.05
N ARG A 22 -5.01 -0.18 -1.32
CA ARG A 22 -5.35 0.29 -2.68
C ARG A 22 -4.36 1.32 -3.20
N GLU A 23 -3.97 2.29 -2.38
CA GLU A 23 -2.96 3.30 -2.75
C GLU A 23 -1.60 2.65 -3.09
N LEU A 24 -1.19 1.62 -2.34
CA LEU A 24 -0.01 0.82 -2.66
C LEU A 24 -0.17 0.08 -3.99
N GLN A 25 -1.30 -0.58 -4.21
CA GLN A 25 -1.55 -1.31 -5.46
C GLN A 25 -1.50 -0.38 -6.67
N GLU A 26 -2.13 0.79 -6.60
CA GLU A 26 -2.10 1.79 -7.67
C GLU A 26 -0.67 2.27 -7.96
N ALA A 27 0.16 2.44 -6.92
CA ALA A 27 1.56 2.82 -7.09
C ALA A 27 2.41 1.71 -7.73
N MET A 28 2.15 0.44 -7.40
CA MET A 28 2.80 -0.72 -8.03
C MET A 28 2.35 -0.91 -9.48
N ASP A 29 1.06 -0.69 -9.77
CA ASP A 29 0.52 -0.79 -11.13
C ASP A 29 1.15 0.26 -12.08
N GLU A 30 1.53 1.43 -11.54
CA GLU A 30 2.27 2.48 -12.26
C GLU A 30 3.67 1.97 -12.67
N GLU A 31 4.41 1.30 -11.79
CA GLU A 31 5.70 0.67 -12.12
C GLU A 31 5.53 -0.38 -13.21
N ASP A 32 4.55 -1.27 -13.07
CA ASP A 32 4.26 -2.32 -14.04
C ASP A 32 3.88 -1.75 -15.41
N ARG A 33 3.21 -0.59 -15.43
CA ARG A 33 2.91 0.12 -16.68
C ARG A 33 4.20 0.62 -17.35
N ILE A 34 5.10 1.24 -16.59
CA ILE A 34 6.35 1.79 -17.13
C ILE A 34 7.28 0.65 -17.58
N MET A 35 7.37 -0.45 -16.83
CA MET A 35 8.12 -1.64 -17.26
C MET A 35 7.62 -2.18 -18.60
N ARG A 36 6.29 -2.28 -18.77
CA ARG A 36 5.71 -2.68 -20.06
C ARG A 36 6.01 -1.69 -21.18
N GLU A 37 6.06 -0.39 -20.88
CA GLU A 37 6.44 0.62 -21.87
C GLU A 37 7.92 0.48 -22.28
N ILE A 38 8.81 0.20 -21.32
CA ILE A 38 10.23 -0.11 -21.59
C ILE A 38 10.33 -1.33 -22.52
N ASP A 39 9.65 -2.42 -22.20
CA ASP A 39 9.64 -3.63 -23.02
C ASP A 39 9.13 -3.34 -24.44
N ASN A 40 8.07 -2.54 -24.56
CA ASN A 40 7.52 -2.14 -25.85
C ASN A 40 8.51 -1.28 -26.66
N VAL A 41 9.20 -0.32 -26.04
CA VAL A 41 10.22 0.50 -26.72
C VAL A 41 11.34 -0.38 -27.24
N LEU A 42 11.85 -1.31 -26.42
CA LEU A 42 12.92 -2.23 -26.78
C LEU A 42 12.51 -3.21 -27.89
N ALA A 43 11.25 -3.66 -27.90
CA ALA A 43 10.74 -4.58 -28.91
C ALA A 43 10.40 -3.88 -30.24
N SER A 44 9.90 -2.65 -30.20
CA SER A 44 9.38 -1.93 -31.37
C SER A 44 10.42 -1.06 -32.09
N THR A 45 11.52 -0.70 -31.42
CA THR A 45 12.54 0.18 -31.99
C THR A 45 13.69 -0.61 -32.60
N GLN A 46 13.88 -0.49 -33.91
CA GLN A 46 14.92 -1.23 -34.64
C GLN A 46 16.34 -0.76 -34.28
N ASP A 47 16.52 0.55 -34.06
CA ASP A 47 17.80 1.10 -33.61
C ASP A 47 17.94 0.96 -32.10
N LYS A 48 18.89 0.13 -31.68
CA LYS A 48 19.16 -0.14 -30.26
C LYS A 48 19.64 1.09 -29.51
N ALA A 49 20.42 1.97 -30.15
CA ALA A 49 20.92 3.17 -29.50
C ALA A 49 19.79 4.17 -29.24
N GLU A 50 18.84 4.29 -30.18
CA GLU A 50 17.66 5.14 -29.99
C GLU A 50 16.73 4.55 -28.93
N ALA A 51 16.53 3.22 -28.93
CA ALA A 51 15.74 2.54 -27.90
C ALA A 51 16.33 2.76 -26.50
N GLU A 52 17.64 2.56 -26.35
CA GLU A 52 18.37 2.78 -25.10
C GLU A 52 18.26 4.24 -24.65
N LYS A 53 18.41 5.18 -25.57
CA LYS A 53 18.25 6.61 -25.29
C LYS A 53 16.84 6.93 -24.78
N ILE A 54 15.79 6.42 -25.41
CA ILE A 54 14.41 6.61 -24.96
C ILE A 54 14.22 6.04 -23.55
N VAL A 55 14.70 4.82 -23.30
CA VAL A 55 14.60 4.19 -21.99
C VAL A 55 15.33 5.02 -20.93
N LEU A 56 16.58 5.39 -21.16
CA LEU A 56 17.41 6.10 -20.17
C LEU A 56 16.95 7.54 -19.93
N GLU A 57 16.59 8.27 -20.99
CA GLU A 57 16.26 9.70 -20.86
C GLU A 57 14.81 9.95 -20.46
N LYS A 58 13.89 9.03 -20.79
CA LYS A 58 12.44 9.23 -20.56
C LYS A 58 11.84 8.26 -19.56
N LEU A 59 12.10 6.96 -19.70
CA LEU A 59 11.39 5.94 -18.91
C LEU A 59 12.07 5.66 -17.57
N ALA A 60 13.41 5.69 -17.51
CA ALA A 60 14.16 5.45 -16.28
C ALA A 60 13.87 6.50 -15.19
N PRO A 61 13.77 7.82 -15.49
CA PRO A 61 13.34 8.80 -14.49
C PRO A 61 11.91 8.55 -13.99
N LEU A 62 10.99 8.19 -14.88
CA LEU A 62 9.61 7.88 -14.50
C LEU A 62 9.54 6.62 -13.62
N MET A 63 10.35 5.61 -13.93
CA MET A 63 10.48 4.40 -13.12
C MET A 63 11.01 4.73 -11.72
N ASP A 64 12.07 5.53 -11.62
CA ASP A 64 12.63 5.95 -10.33
C ASP A 64 11.60 6.72 -9.49
N GLU A 65 10.80 7.60 -10.10
CA GLU A 65 9.70 8.28 -9.43
C GLU A 65 8.58 7.32 -8.99
N ALA A 66 8.20 6.36 -9.82
CA ALA A 66 7.19 5.36 -9.50
C ALA A 66 7.63 4.46 -8.34
N MET A 67 8.87 3.94 -8.39
CA MET A 67 9.47 3.14 -7.33
C MET A 67 9.56 3.88 -5.99
N LYS A 68 9.84 5.19 -6.02
CA LYS A 68 9.82 6.01 -4.80
C LYS A 68 8.41 6.09 -4.21
N LYS A 69 7.40 6.34 -5.05
CA LYS A 69 6.00 6.43 -4.61
C LYS A 69 5.48 5.12 -4.03
N SER A 70 5.75 3.99 -4.69
CA SER A 70 5.33 2.67 -4.18
C SER A 70 6.05 2.32 -2.88
N SER A 71 7.34 2.65 -2.74
CA SER A 71 8.11 2.42 -1.52
C SER A 71 7.54 3.23 -0.36
N GLU A 72 7.15 4.48 -0.60
CA GLU A 72 6.48 5.33 0.39
C GLU A 72 5.10 4.77 0.75
N ALA A 73 4.30 4.37 -0.25
CA ALA A 73 2.98 3.78 -0.03
C ALA A 73 3.07 2.46 0.77
N LEU A 74 4.08 1.63 0.48
CA LEU A 74 4.35 0.39 1.20
C LEU A 74 4.67 0.67 2.66
N ARG A 75 5.53 1.66 2.92
CA ARG A 75 5.85 2.07 4.29
C ARG A 75 4.59 2.52 5.03
N VAL A 76 3.77 3.36 4.42
CA VAL A 76 2.53 3.87 5.01
C VAL A 76 1.54 2.75 5.30
N TRP A 77 1.38 1.79 4.39
CA TRP A 77 0.51 0.63 4.61
C TRP A 77 1.01 -0.24 5.76
N LEU A 78 2.31 -0.54 5.81
CA LEU A 78 2.91 -1.32 6.91
C LEU A 78 2.78 -0.62 8.27
N ASP A 79 3.00 0.70 8.32
CA ASP A 79 2.82 1.49 9.53
C ASP A 79 1.34 1.46 9.98
N THR A 80 0.40 1.56 9.04
CA THR A 80 -1.04 1.47 9.30
C THR A 80 -1.42 0.12 9.91
N MET A 81 -0.96 -0.98 9.31
CA MET A 81 -1.19 -2.34 9.81
C MET A 81 -0.61 -2.53 11.23
N ARG A 82 0.58 -1.96 11.47
CA ARG A 82 1.23 -2.02 12.78
C ARG A 82 0.41 -1.29 13.85
N GLU A 83 -0.03 -0.07 13.56
CA GLU A 83 -0.83 0.73 14.48
C GLU A 83 -2.19 0.09 14.78
N ALA A 84 -2.79 -0.58 13.81
CA ALA A 84 -4.02 -1.33 14.01
C ALA A 84 -3.79 -2.53 14.94
N SER A 85 -2.75 -3.33 14.69
CA SER A 85 -2.40 -4.46 15.56
C SER A 85 -2.05 -4.03 16.99
N GLU A 86 -1.34 -2.91 17.16
CA GLU A 86 -1.02 -2.36 18.48
C GLU A 86 -2.27 -1.89 19.23
N ARG A 87 -3.26 -1.32 18.52
CA ARG A 87 -4.57 -0.95 19.06
C ARG A 87 -5.37 -2.16 19.50
N GLU A 88 -5.52 -3.16 18.64
CA GLU A 88 -6.24 -4.40 18.95
C GLU A 88 -5.64 -5.10 20.18
N ARG A 89 -4.30 -5.21 20.24
CA ARG A 89 -3.62 -5.81 21.40
C ARG A 89 -3.90 -5.03 22.69
N LYS A 90 -3.97 -3.70 22.62
CA LYS A 90 -4.29 -2.87 23.79
C LYS A 90 -5.72 -3.11 24.24
N GLU A 91 -6.67 -3.10 23.32
CA GLU A 91 -8.09 -3.35 23.61
C GLU A 91 -8.30 -4.74 24.24
N LEU A 92 -7.63 -5.78 23.72
CA LEU A 92 -7.68 -7.12 24.31
C LEU A 92 -7.12 -7.16 25.74
N ASN A 93 -5.98 -6.51 25.98
CA ASN A 93 -5.39 -6.44 27.32
C ASN A 93 -6.28 -5.68 28.32
N ASP A 94 -6.95 -4.62 27.86
CA ASP A 94 -7.84 -3.84 28.71
C ASP A 94 -9.11 -4.63 29.03
N MET A 95 -9.68 -5.37 28.06
CA MET A 95 -10.79 -6.30 28.29
C MET A 95 -10.43 -7.43 29.27
N GLU A 96 -9.24 -8.02 29.16
CA GLU A 96 -8.78 -9.08 30.07
C GLU A 96 -8.66 -8.57 31.52
N LYS A 97 -8.13 -7.36 31.71
CA LYS A 97 -8.03 -6.72 33.04
C LYS A 97 -9.38 -6.40 33.66
N ASP A 98 -10.37 -6.07 32.85
CA ASP A 98 -11.71 -5.76 33.35
C ASP A 98 -12.49 -7.03 33.70
N LEU A 99 -12.28 -8.14 32.97
CA LEU A 99 -12.82 -9.46 33.31
C LEU A 99 -12.18 -10.10 34.55
N GLY A 100 -10.89 -9.85 34.80
CA GLY A 100 -10.19 -10.35 35.99
C GLY A 100 -10.50 -9.62 37.30
N LYS A 101 -11.42 -8.65 37.28
CA LYS A 101 -11.86 -7.87 38.45
C LYS A 101 -13.26 -8.25 38.95
N GLU A 102 -13.96 -9.18 38.28
CA GLU A 102 -15.19 -9.84 38.77
C GLU A 102 -14.86 -11.12 39.57
#